data_AF-A0A7V9GY91-F1
#
_entry.id   AF-A0A7V9GY91-F1
#
_cell.length_a   1.000
_cell.length_b   1.000
_cell.length_c   1.000
_cell.angle_alpha   90.00
_cell.angle_beta   90.00
_cell.angle_gamma   90.00
#
_symmetry.space_group_name_H-M   'P 1'
#
loop_
_entity.id
_entity.type
_entity.pdbx_description
1 polymer ?
#
loop_
_entity_poly.entity_id
_entity_poly.type
_entity_poly.pdbx_seq_one_letter_code
_entity_poly.pdbx_strand_id
1 'polypeptide(L)' 'MSESAGHRRCAVLGHPIAHSLSPVLHRAAYAALGLDWTFNRVDVTEEQLA' A
#
# COMPACT_ATOMS: atom_id res chain seq x y z
N MET A 1 7.58 -22.31 14.29
CA MET A 1 7.17 -21.99 12.91
C MET A 1 7.63 -20.56 12.66
N SER A 2 8.80 -20.41 12.05
CA SER A 2 9.42 -19.10 11.82
C SER A 2 9.22 -18.74 10.36
N GLU A 3 8.13 -18.03 10.05
CA GLU A 3 8.13 -17.19 8.86
C GLU A 3 8.59 -15.82 9.31
N SER A 4 9.83 -15.48 8.97
CA SER A 4 10.27 -14.09 8.89
C SER A 4 9.47 -13.43 7.77
N ALA A 5 8.21 -13.09 8.03
CA ALA A 5 7.44 -12.23 7.16
C ALA A 5 8.06 -10.83 7.27
N GLY A 6 9.14 -10.60 6.52
CA GLY A 6 9.75 -9.27 6.43
C GLY A 6 8.66 -8.24 6.11
N HIS A 7 8.73 -7.07 6.74
CA HIS A 7 7.77 -5.98 6.60
C HIS A 7 7.31 -5.84 5.15
N ARG A 8 6.09 -6.30 4.84
CA ARG A 8 5.61 -6.26 3.45
C ARG A 8 5.15 -4.85 3.14
N ARG A 9 5.46 -4.39 1.93
CA ARG A 9 5.14 -3.05 1.45
C ARG A 9 4.25 -3.15 0.23
N CYS A 10 3.10 -2.51 0.30
CA CYS A 10 2.16 -2.39 -0.79
C CYS A 10 1.97 -0.91 -1.12
N ALA A 11 1.55 -0.63 -2.36
CA ALA A 11 1.22 0.72 -2.76
C ALA A 11 0.17 0.73 -3.86
N VAL A 12 -0.56 1.85 -3.96
CA VAL A 12 -1.36 2.20 -5.13
C VAL A 12 -0.62 3.26 -5.94
N LEU A 13 -0.48 3.03 -7.24
CA LEU A 13 0.12 3.95 -8.20
C LEU A 13 -0.99 4.63 -9.00
N GLY A 14 -0.86 5.92 -9.26
CA GLY A 14 -1.74 6.63 -10.19
C GLY A 14 -1.58 8.14 -10.13
N HIS A 15 -2.28 8.86 -11.00
CA HIS A 15 -2.28 10.32 -11.05
C HIS A 15 -3.66 10.82 -11.53
N PRO A 16 -4.30 11.79 -10.85
CA PRO A 16 -4.01 12.28 -9.50
C PRO A 16 -4.46 11.26 -8.43
N ILE A 17 -3.62 10.98 -7.43
CA ILE A 17 -3.89 9.90 -6.45
C ILE A 17 -4.27 10.38 -5.04
N ALA A 18 -4.22 11.69 -4.79
CA ALA A 18 -4.39 12.28 -3.45
C ALA A 18 -5.70 11.87 -2.75
N HIS A 19 -6.79 11.73 -3.51
CA HIS A 19 -8.12 11.39 -3.00
C HIS A 19 -8.36 9.89 -2.83
N SER A 20 -7.40 9.03 -3.15
CA SER A 20 -7.55 7.58 -3.01
C SER A 20 -7.70 7.18 -1.53
N LEU A 21 -8.81 6.49 -1.23
CA LEU A 21 -9.11 5.89 0.08
C LEU A 21 -8.46 4.52 0.27
N SER A 22 -7.88 3.95 -0.79
CA SER A 22 -7.21 2.64 -0.75
C SER A 22 -6.20 2.52 0.41
N PRO A 23 -5.31 3.50 0.68
CA PRO A 23 -4.42 3.43 1.84
C PRO A 23 -5.12 3.33 3.19
N VAL A 24 -6.29 3.96 3.36
CA VAL A 24 -7.06 3.89 4.62
C VAL A 24 -7.66 2.49 4.77
N LEU A 25 -8.30 1.98 3.70
CA LEU A 25 -8.96 0.68 3.70
C LEU A 25 -7.97 -0.46 3.93
N HIS A 26 -6.83 -0.48 3.22
CA HIS A 26 -5.85 -1.55 3.36
C HIS A 26 -5.13 -1.51 4.72
N ARG A 27 -4.78 -0.33 5.25
CA ARG A 27 -4.18 -0.24 6.59
C ARG A 27 -5.15 -0.74 7.67
N ALA A 28 -6.44 -0.41 7.57
CA ALA A 28 -7.46 -0.92 8.48
C ALA A 28 -7.60 -2.45 8.39
N ALA A 29 -7.61 -3.00 7.17
CA ALA A 29 -7.64 -4.46 6.95
C ALA A 29 -6.40 -5.15 7.53
N TYR A 30 -5.20 -4.59 7.32
CA TYR A 30 -3.95 -5.15 7.85
C TYR A 30 -3.94 -5.15 9.38
N ALA A 31 -4.39 -4.06 10.01
CA ALA A 31 -4.55 -3.99 11.45
C ALA A 31 -5.54 -5.04 11.98
N ALA A 32 -6.69 -5.22 11.31
CA ALA A 32 -7.69 -6.22 11.70
C ALA A 32 -7.20 -7.67 11.55
N LEU A 33 -6.26 -7.91 10.63
CA LEU A 33 -5.69 -9.24 10.36
C LEU A 33 -4.38 -9.51 11.12
N GLY A 34 -3.88 -8.54 11.90
CA GLY A 34 -2.59 -8.67 12.61
C GLY A 34 -1.38 -8.72 11.67
N LEU A 35 -1.49 -8.13 10.48
CA LEU A 35 -0.43 -8.09 9.47
C LEU A 35 0.49 -6.88 9.68
N ASP A 36 1.79 -7.13 9.80
CA ASP A 36 2.83 -6.10 9.86
C ASP A 36 3.19 -5.59 8.45
N TRP A 37 2.20 -5.03 7.76
CA TRP A 37 2.28 -4.60 6.37
C TRP A 37 2.04 -3.10 6.27
N THR A 38 2.72 -2.45 5.32
CA THR A 38 2.54 -1.02 5.03
C THR A 38 1.83 -0.83 3.69
N PHE A 39 1.04 0.23 3.59
CA PHE A 39 0.35 0.61 2.35
C PHE A 39 0.51 2.09 2.08
N ASN A 40 1.03 2.47 0.91
CA ASN A 40 1.25 3.87 0.52
C ASN A 40 0.53 4.24 -0.77
N ARG A 41 0.40 5.55 -1.02
CA ARG A 41 0.05 6.11 -2.33
C ARG A 41 1.32 6.65 -2.98
N VAL A 42 1.49 6.43 -4.27
CA VAL A 42 2.57 7.03 -5.07
C VAL A 42 1.92 7.74 -6.24
N ASP A 43 2.18 9.04 -6.34
CA ASP A 43 1.71 9.85 -7.46
C ASP A 43 2.65 9.59 -8.64
N VAL A 44 2.14 8.94 -9.68
CA VAL A 44 2.90 8.49 -10.86
C VAL A 44 2.05 8.69 -12.10
N THR A 45 2.56 9.44 -13.06
CA THR A 45 1.95 9.61 -14.39
C THR A 45 2.31 8.44 -15.31
N GLU A 46 1.62 8.33 -16.45
CA GLU A 46 1.93 7.29 -17.44
C GLU A 46 3.37 7.42 -17.97
N GLU A 47 3.84 8.66 -18.19
CA GLU A 47 5.20 8.91 -18.70
C GLU A 47 6.28 8.48 -17.71
N GLN A 48 5.99 8.50 -16.41
CA GLN A 48 6.90 8.07 -15.35
C GLN A 48 6.94 6.54 -15.18
N LEU A 49 6.01 5.82 -15.80
CA LEU A 49 5.89 4.36 -15.73
C LEU A 49 6.63 3.63 -16.86
N ALA A 50 6.99 4.34 -17.94
CA ALA A 50 7.60 3.81 -19.16
C ALA A 50 9.03 3.24 -19.00
#